data_AF-A0A8J3Q7J6-F1
#
_entry.id   AF-A0A8J3Q7J6-F1
#
_cell.length_a   1.000
_cell.length_b   1.000
_cell.length_c   1.000
_cell.angle_alpha   90.00
_cell.angle_beta   90.00
_cell.angle_gamma   90.00
#
_symmetry.space_group_name_H-M   'P 1'
#
loop_
_entity.id
_entity.type
_entity.pdbx_description
1 polymer ?
#
loop_
_entity_poly.entity_id
_entity_poly.type
_entity_poly.pdbx_seq_one_letter_code
_entity_poly.pdbx_strand_id
1 'polypeptide(L)'
;MTTTSQSADRKKRSVMRGLAVMTAALISTVVLGATPAHAESGQKCTGGSITNVCLSIWPTTPGEYVVHVGIDYRIGRQRAQAIIDQPGDPYRVRIFGVAPWPWGNQAMFDVPLTNLGASEESGLSGDFEIRKTAAELNRDLDWFGVTIPFSKVFARIELLQTGQSTVAFDSDQFLQNF
;
A
#
# COMPACT_ATOMS: atom_id res chain seq x y z
N MET A 1 55.43 -36.30 59.59
CA MET A 1 56.12 -37.05 58.52
C MET A 1 55.77 -36.39 57.20
N THR A 2 56.62 -35.54 56.63
CA THR A 2 57.76 -35.81 55.72
C THR A 2 57.34 -35.79 54.23
N THR A 3 57.88 -34.79 53.53
CA THR A 3 58.30 -34.71 52.10
C THR A 3 57.29 -34.58 50.96
N THR A 4 57.27 -33.36 50.41
CA THR A 4 57.54 -32.97 48.99
C THR A 4 58.19 -34.01 48.08
N SER A 5 57.82 -34.05 46.78
CA SER A 5 58.76 -33.81 45.67
C SER A 5 58.11 -33.81 44.28
N GLN A 6 58.60 -32.88 43.46
CA GLN A 6 58.38 -32.63 42.04
C GLN A 6 58.94 -33.76 41.13
N SER A 7 58.47 -33.81 39.88
CA SER A 7 59.30 -33.86 38.65
C SER A 7 58.34 -33.77 37.44
N ALA A 8 58.25 -32.67 36.69
CA ALA A 8 59.13 -32.31 35.58
C ALA A 8 59.45 -33.49 34.63
N ASP A 9 58.91 -33.46 33.39
CA ASP A 9 59.79 -33.56 32.24
C ASP A 9 59.17 -33.05 30.93
N ARG A 10 60.06 -32.58 30.05
CA ARG A 10 59.85 -31.74 28.87
C ARG A 10 60.44 -32.49 27.67
N LYS A 11 59.72 -32.66 26.54
CA LYS A 11 60.30 -32.85 25.17
C LYS A 11 59.17 -33.01 24.14
N LYS A 12 59.01 -32.08 23.19
CA LYS A 12 59.69 -31.92 21.87
C LYS A 12 59.05 -32.76 20.74
N ARG A 13 58.38 -32.02 19.85
CA ARG A 13 58.26 -32.14 18.38
C ARG A 13 58.15 -33.55 17.76
N SER A 14 57.00 -33.78 17.12
CA SER A 14 56.95 -34.45 15.82
C SER A 14 55.97 -33.70 14.90
N VAL A 15 56.45 -33.37 13.71
CA VAL A 15 55.73 -32.80 12.58
C VAL A 15 55.35 -33.96 11.68
N MET A 16 54.07 -34.16 11.35
CA MET A 16 53.64 -34.54 9.99
C MET A 16 52.12 -34.70 9.85
N ARG A 17 51.56 -33.83 9.01
CA ARG A 17 50.61 -34.09 7.92
C ARG A 17 49.72 -35.34 8.04
N GLY A 18 48.42 -35.11 8.25
CA GLY A 18 47.35 -36.04 7.90
C GLY A 18 46.10 -35.25 7.52
N LEU A 19 45.84 -35.12 6.21
CA LEU A 19 44.57 -34.68 5.66
C LEU A 19 43.47 -35.66 6.12
N ALA A 20 42.40 -35.15 6.73
CA ALA A 20 41.15 -35.90 6.88
C ALA A 20 39.97 -34.95 6.63
N VAL A 21 39.63 -34.85 5.36
CA VAL A 21 38.31 -34.64 4.75
C VAL A 21 37.21 -34.16 5.70
N MET A 22 36.86 -32.87 5.60
CA MET A 22 35.60 -32.35 6.11
C MET A 22 34.45 -32.86 5.23
N THR A 23 33.59 -33.69 5.81
CA THR A 23 32.23 -33.92 5.30
C THR A 23 31.27 -33.94 6.48
N ALA A 24 30.93 -32.75 6.98
CA ALA A 24 29.70 -32.56 7.74
C ALA A 24 28.69 -31.94 6.79
N ALA A 25 27.71 -32.74 6.40
CA ALA A 25 26.58 -32.33 5.57
C ALA A 25 25.86 -31.16 6.26
N LEU A 26 25.99 -29.97 5.67
CA LEU A 26 25.12 -28.85 5.95
C LEU A 26 23.72 -29.21 5.45
N ILE A 27 22.88 -29.74 6.34
CA ILE A 27 21.43 -29.74 6.16
C ILE A 27 21.02 -28.27 6.21
N SER A 28 21.13 -27.60 5.07
CA SER A 28 20.59 -26.26 4.87
C SER A 28 19.09 -26.44 4.75
N THR A 29 18.38 -26.42 5.87
CA THR A 29 16.94 -26.15 5.84
C THR A 29 16.81 -24.74 5.28
N VAL A 30 16.56 -24.64 3.98
CA VAL A 30 16.06 -23.42 3.37
C VAL A 30 14.67 -23.24 3.98
N VAL A 31 14.62 -22.55 5.12
CA VAL A 31 13.38 -21.94 5.58
C VAL A 31 13.10 -20.89 4.52
N LEU A 32 12.25 -21.25 3.55
CA LEU A 32 11.50 -20.28 2.76
C LEU A 32 10.62 -19.55 3.78
N GLY A 33 11.22 -18.59 4.48
CA GLY A 33 10.48 -17.58 5.21
C GLY A 33 9.70 -16.86 4.14
N ALA A 34 8.43 -17.23 3.97
CA ALA A 34 7.46 -16.39 3.33
C ALA A 34 7.43 -15.11 4.16
N THR A 35 8.26 -14.14 3.78
CA THR A 35 8.11 -12.78 4.26
C THR A 35 6.65 -12.44 3.95
N PRO A 36 5.81 -12.09 4.95
CA PRO A 36 4.47 -11.64 4.64
C PRO A 36 4.61 -10.52 3.63
N ALA A 37 3.91 -10.63 2.50
CA ALA A 37 3.86 -9.56 1.53
C ALA A 37 3.27 -8.36 2.27
N HIS A 38 4.14 -7.45 2.72
CA HIS A 38 3.69 -6.25 3.39
C HIS A 38 2.99 -5.39 2.34
N ALA A 39 1.78 -4.92 2.66
CA ALA A 39 1.12 -3.88 1.89
C ALA A 39 2.10 -2.76 1.61
N GLU A 40 2.01 -2.23 0.41
CA GLU A 40 2.65 -0.98 0.09
C GLU A 40 1.91 0.14 0.85
N SER A 41 2.31 0.37 2.10
CA SER A 41 1.90 1.57 2.83
C SER A 41 2.62 2.77 2.21
N GLY A 42 1.88 3.79 1.80
CA GLY A 42 2.48 4.90 1.09
C GLY A 42 1.45 5.82 0.45
N GLN A 43 1.98 6.76 -0.32
CA GLN A 43 1.22 7.67 -1.18
C GLN A 43 1.70 7.52 -2.62
N LYS A 44 0.77 7.41 -3.57
CA LYS A 44 1.04 7.48 -5.01
C LYS A 44 0.17 8.56 -5.61
N CYS A 45 0.77 9.34 -6.50
CA CYS A 45 0.12 10.44 -7.18
C CYS A 45 0.38 10.32 -8.67
N THR A 46 -0.63 10.64 -9.49
CA THR A 46 -0.49 10.60 -10.95
C THR A 46 0.57 11.58 -11.49
N GLY A 47 0.90 12.64 -10.73
CA GLY A 47 1.90 13.64 -11.10
C GLY A 47 1.49 14.51 -12.28
N GLY A 48 0.20 14.50 -12.65
CA GLY A 48 -0.32 15.24 -13.79
C GLY A 48 -0.31 16.76 -13.56
N SER A 49 0.03 17.53 -14.58
CA SER A 49 0.10 18.99 -14.51
C SER A 49 -1.26 19.68 -14.57
N ILE A 50 -2.28 19.02 -15.12
CA ILE A 50 -3.67 19.53 -15.17
C ILE A 50 -4.49 18.92 -14.04
N THR A 51 -4.37 17.62 -13.83
CA THR A 51 -5.00 16.93 -12.70
C THR A 51 -3.98 16.04 -12.02
N ASN A 52 -3.84 16.18 -10.71
CA ASN A 52 -3.04 15.31 -9.88
C ASN A 52 -3.95 14.61 -8.87
N VAL A 53 -4.05 13.28 -8.96
CA VAL A 53 -4.83 12.48 -8.01
C VAL A 53 -3.86 11.65 -7.19
N CYS A 54 -3.95 11.81 -5.87
CA CYS A 54 -3.15 11.07 -4.91
C CYS A 54 -4.04 10.08 -4.15
N LEU A 55 -3.61 8.83 -4.06
CA LEU A 55 -4.16 7.84 -3.12
C LEU A 55 -3.07 7.55 -2.08
N SER A 56 -3.48 7.45 -0.83
CA SER A 56 -2.59 6.99 0.23
C SER A 56 -3.33 6.10 1.22
N ILE A 57 -2.61 5.08 1.71
CA ILE A 57 -3.14 4.10 2.67
C ILE A 57 -2.10 3.92 3.76
N TRP A 58 -2.45 4.31 4.98
CA TRP A 58 -1.53 4.36 6.12
C TRP A 58 -2.09 3.58 7.31
N PRO A 59 -1.28 2.72 7.96
CA PRO A 59 -1.70 2.09 9.21
C PRO A 59 -1.84 3.15 10.30
N THR A 60 -2.85 3.02 11.16
CA THR A 60 -3.05 3.92 12.31
C THR A 60 -2.96 3.20 13.64
N THR A 61 -3.68 2.09 13.76
CA THR A 61 -3.60 1.15 14.88
C THR A 61 -3.49 -0.27 14.32
N PRO A 62 -3.14 -1.30 15.12
CA PRO A 62 -3.04 -2.67 14.61
C PRO A 62 -4.33 -3.12 13.91
N GLY A 63 -4.25 -3.37 12.61
CA GLY A 63 -5.37 -3.82 11.79
C GLY A 63 -6.28 -2.71 11.25
N GLU A 64 -5.99 -1.44 11.52
CA GLU A 64 -6.74 -0.28 11.00
C GLU A 64 -5.87 0.63 10.14
N TYR A 65 -6.47 1.10 9.06
CA TYR A 65 -5.86 1.93 8.04
C TYR A 65 -6.69 3.19 7.80
N VAL A 66 -6.02 4.31 7.57
CA VAL A 66 -6.62 5.50 6.98
C VAL A 66 -6.37 5.44 5.48
N VAL A 67 -7.46 5.53 4.72
CA VAL A 67 -7.44 5.71 3.27
C VAL A 67 -7.71 7.18 3.01
N HIS A 68 -6.73 7.87 2.43
CA HIS A 68 -6.86 9.26 2.06
C HIS A 68 -6.70 9.41 0.55
N VAL A 69 -7.61 10.17 -0.05
CA VAL A 69 -7.58 10.54 -1.48
C VAL A 69 -7.52 12.05 -1.58
N GLY A 70 -6.62 12.56 -2.39
CA GLY A 70 -6.51 13.99 -2.70
C GLY A 70 -6.59 14.22 -4.21
N ILE A 71 -7.21 15.33 -4.62
CA ILE A 71 -7.20 15.80 -6.00
C ILE A 71 -6.85 17.27 -6.07
N ASP A 72 -5.98 17.61 -7.01
CA ASP A 72 -5.81 18.97 -7.52
C ASP A 72 -6.21 18.99 -9.00
N TYR A 73 -7.28 19.72 -9.33
CA TYR A 73 -7.73 19.92 -10.69
C TYR A 73 -7.55 21.38 -11.11
N ARG A 74 -6.53 21.64 -11.92
CA ARG A 74 -6.14 22.96 -12.39
C ARG A 74 -7.14 23.53 -13.39
N ILE A 75 -8.15 24.18 -12.82
CA ILE A 75 -9.10 25.04 -13.50
C ILE A 75 -9.01 26.44 -12.89
N GLY A 76 -9.50 27.48 -13.59
CA GLY A 76 -9.49 28.83 -13.03
C GLY A 76 -10.27 28.91 -11.72
N ARG A 77 -9.77 29.66 -10.72
CA ARG A 77 -10.38 29.77 -9.38
C ARG A 77 -11.87 30.14 -9.44
N GLN A 78 -12.26 31.04 -10.34
CA GLN A 78 -13.66 31.42 -10.52
C GLN A 78 -14.54 30.22 -10.93
N ARG A 79 -14.04 29.36 -11.83
CA ARG A 79 -14.76 28.14 -12.23
C ARG A 79 -14.79 27.11 -11.10
N ALA A 80 -13.69 26.96 -10.36
CA ALA A 80 -13.64 26.11 -9.17
C ALA A 80 -14.68 26.56 -8.14
N GLN A 81 -14.76 27.85 -7.83
CA GLN A 81 -15.76 28.39 -6.91
C GLN A 81 -17.18 28.15 -7.41
N ALA A 82 -17.45 28.34 -8.71
CA ALA A 82 -18.77 28.05 -9.28
C ALA A 82 -19.17 26.57 -9.23
N ILE A 83 -18.21 25.64 -9.09
CA ILE A 83 -18.49 24.23 -8.84
C ILE A 83 -18.80 24.00 -7.35
N ILE A 84 -18.02 24.61 -6.46
CA ILE A 84 -18.24 24.51 -5.00
C ILE A 84 -19.60 25.10 -4.60
N ASP A 85 -20.00 26.20 -5.23
CA ASP A 85 -21.25 26.91 -4.91
C ASP A 85 -22.51 26.16 -5.42
N GLN A 86 -22.36 25.08 -6.20
CA GLN A 86 -23.50 24.26 -6.62
C GLN A 86 -24.06 23.46 -5.43
N PRO A 87 -25.39 23.28 -5.36
CA PRO A 87 -25.98 22.43 -4.33
C PRO A 87 -25.50 20.98 -4.40
N GLY A 88 -25.05 20.45 -3.27
CA GLY A 88 -24.59 19.07 -3.12
C GLY A 88 -23.07 18.91 -3.24
N ASP A 89 -22.58 17.69 -3.03
CA ASP A 89 -21.15 17.41 -3.13
C ASP A 89 -20.73 17.35 -4.60
N PRO A 90 -19.75 18.17 -5.04
CA PRO A 90 -19.31 18.16 -6.42
C PRO A 90 -18.51 16.91 -6.77
N TYR A 91 -18.11 16.13 -5.77
CA TYR A 91 -17.29 14.94 -5.94
C TYR A 91 -17.98 13.69 -5.40
N ARG A 92 -17.84 12.60 -6.16
CA ARG A 92 -18.02 11.24 -5.66
C ARG A 92 -16.71 10.49 -5.77
N VAL A 93 -16.21 9.99 -4.64
CA VAL A 93 -14.94 9.25 -4.59
C VAL A 93 -15.16 7.83 -4.15
N ARG A 94 -14.53 6.91 -4.88
CA ARG A 94 -14.68 5.48 -4.65
C ARG A 94 -13.37 4.74 -4.86
N ILE A 95 -13.10 3.78 -3.99
CA ILE A 95 -12.00 2.84 -4.16
C ILE A 95 -12.48 1.64 -4.98
N PHE A 96 -11.68 1.27 -5.97
CA PHE A 96 -11.92 0.13 -6.84
C PHE A 96 -10.84 -0.93 -6.66
N GLY A 97 -11.27 -2.18 -6.58
CA GLY A 97 -10.41 -3.36 -6.69
C GLY A 97 -10.20 -3.72 -8.15
N VAL A 98 -8.95 -3.99 -8.53
CA VAL A 98 -8.58 -4.45 -9.88
C VAL A 98 -8.70 -5.96 -9.92
N ALA A 99 -9.79 -6.46 -10.53
CA ALA A 99 -9.98 -7.88 -10.78
C ALA A 99 -9.41 -8.29 -12.13
N PRO A 100 -9.02 -9.56 -12.30
CA PRO A 100 -8.69 -10.11 -13.60
C PRO A 100 -9.89 -10.06 -14.56
N TRP A 101 -9.60 -10.14 -15.86
CA TRP A 101 -10.63 -10.39 -16.87
C TRP A 101 -11.26 -11.78 -16.62
N PRO A 102 -12.59 -11.97 -16.71
CA PRO A 102 -13.60 -11.05 -17.26
C PRO A 102 -14.35 -10.17 -16.25
N TRP A 103 -13.98 -10.19 -14.97
CA TRP A 103 -14.80 -9.59 -13.91
C TRP A 103 -14.74 -8.05 -13.86
N GLY A 104 -13.66 -7.46 -14.40
CA GLY A 104 -13.49 -6.01 -14.46
C GLY A 104 -13.29 -5.37 -13.09
N ASN A 105 -13.00 -4.07 -13.08
CA ASN A 105 -12.77 -3.35 -11.82
C ASN A 105 -14.08 -3.23 -11.03
N GLN A 106 -14.03 -3.47 -9.73
CA GLN A 106 -15.21 -3.50 -8.87
C GLN A 106 -15.14 -2.43 -7.80
N ALA A 107 -16.27 -1.76 -7.58
CA ALA A 107 -16.45 -0.80 -6.51
C ALA A 107 -16.31 -1.50 -5.14
N MET A 108 -15.40 -1.03 -4.30
CA MET A 108 -15.24 -1.58 -2.95
C MET A 108 -15.99 -0.74 -1.91
N PHE A 109 -15.73 0.56 -1.86
CA PHE A 109 -16.36 1.50 -0.94
C PHE A 109 -16.18 2.95 -1.39
N ASP A 110 -17.08 3.81 -0.93
CA ASP A 110 -17.01 5.26 -1.14
C ASP A 110 -16.14 5.93 -0.05
N VAL A 111 -15.46 7.02 -0.39
CA VAL A 111 -14.64 7.83 0.52
C VAL A 111 -15.29 9.20 0.66
N PRO A 112 -15.70 9.63 1.87
CA PRO A 112 -16.40 10.88 2.07
C PRO A 112 -15.45 12.08 1.92
N LEU A 113 -16.01 13.19 1.43
CA LEU A 113 -15.33 14.47 1.33
C LEU A 113 -15.06 15.02 2.73
N THR A 114 -13.82 15.44 2.99
CA THR A 114 -13.43 16.06 4.26
C THR A 114 -13.07 17.54 4.10
N ASN A 115 -12.53 17.91 2.95
CA ASN A 115 -12.19 19.29 2.64
C ASN A 115 -12.34 19.55 1.14
N LEU A 116 -12.73 20.78 0.81
CA LEU A 116 -12.95 21.23 -0.57
C LEU A 116 -12.55 22.70 -0.66
N GLY A 117 -11.74 23.04 -1.66
CA GLY A 117 -11.22 24.38 -1.78
C GLY A 117 -11.02 24.83 -3.23
N ALA A 118 -11.08 26.15 -3.42
CA ALA A 118 -10.68 26.79 -4.65
C ALA A 118 -9.48 27.70 -4.40
N SER A 119 -8.43 27.58 -5.20
CA SER A 119 -7.23 28.42 -5.10
C SER A 119 -6.74 28.86 -6.48
N GLU A 120 -5.93 29.92 -6.53
CA GLU A 120 -5.29 30.37 -7.78
C GLU A 120 -4.23 29.37 -8.27
N GLU A 121 -3.61 28.62 -7.36
CA GLU A 121 -2.47 27.73 -7.66
C GLU A 121 -2.91 26.34 -8.14
N SER A 122 -3.91 25.77 -7.46
CA SER A 122 -4.38 24.40 -7.71
C SER A 122 -5.71 24.34 -8.46
N GLY A 123 -6.44 25.45 -8.54
CA GLY A 123 -7.78 25.49 -9.13
C GLY A 123 -8.82 24.94 -8.16
N LEU A 124 -9.31 23.72 -8.40
CA LEU A 124 -10.24 23.00 -7.52
C LEU A 124 -9.50 21.86 -6.84
N SER A 125 -9.45 21.88 -5.51
CA SER A 125 -8.82 20.82 -4.71
C SER A 125 -9.82 20.17 -3.78
N GLY A 126 -9.68 18.87 -3.55
CA GLY A 126 -10.53 18.13 -2.64
C GLY A 126 -9.76 17.04 -1.90
N ASP A 127 -10.05 16.90 -0.61
CA ASP A 127 -9.52 15.86 0.26
C ASP A 127 -10.65 14.95 0.73
N PHE A 128 -10.35 13.65 0.79
CA PHE A 128 -11.30 12.61 1.18
C PHE A 128 -10.62 11.65 2.13
N GLU A 129 -11.32 11.20 3.16
CA GLU A 129 -10.73 10.28 4.14
C GLU A 129 -11.75 9.28 4.69
N ILE A 130 -11.33 8.03 4.84
CA ILE A 130 -12.09 7.01 5.58
C ILE A 130 -11.14 6.07 6.33
N ARG A 131 -11.60 5.58 7.48
CA ARG A 131 -10.93 4.50 8.22
C ARG A 131 -11.49 3.16 7.80
N LYS A 132 -10.60 2.19 7.57
CA LYS A 132 -10.92 0.82 7.19
C LYS A 132 -10.07 -0.18 7.94
N THR A 133 -10.64 -1.34 8.21
CA THR A 133 -9.89 -2.48 8.71
C THR A 133 -9.09 -3.15 7.59
N ALA A 134 -8.03 -3.88 7.93
CA ALA A 134 -7.28 -4.71 6.98
C ALA A 134 -8.21 -5.67 6.21
N ALA A 135 -9.18 -6.27 6.90
CA ALA A 135 -10.16 -7.19 6.31
C ALA A 135 -11.09 -6.51 5.29
N GLU A 136 -11.48 -5.26 5.51
CA GLU A 136 -12.25 -4.49 4.53
C GLU A 136 -11.41 -4.09 3.33
N LEU A 137 -10.13 -3.72 3.55
CA LEU A 137 -9.21 -3.37 2.49
C LEU A 137 -8.77 -4.56 1.65
N ASN A 138 -8.74 -5.77 2.18
CA ASN A 138 -8.42 -7.00 1.47
C ASN A 138 -9.67 -7.80 1.09
N ARG A 139 -10.86 -7.19 1.12
CA ARG A 139 -12.09 -7.91 0.81
C ARG A 139 -12.08 -8.30 -0.68
N ASP A 140 -12.02 -9.60 -0.93
CA ASP A 140 -12.28 -10.18 -2.23
C ASP A 140 -13.77 -10.14 -2.57
N LEU A 141 -14.09 -10.20 -3.86
CA LEU A 141 -15.48 -10.23 -4.29
C LEU A 141 -15.93 -11.68 -4.48
N ASP A 142 -16.95 -12.08 -3.72
CA ASP A 142 -17.61 -13.36 -3.92
C ASP A 142 -18.72 -13.23 -4.98
N TRP A 143 -18.53 -13.90 -6.12
CA TRP A 143 -19.48 -13.93 -7.22
C TRP A 143 -19.91 -15.36 -7.51
N PHE A 144 -21.14 -15.72 -7.14
CA PHE A 144 -21.70 -17.07 -7.28
C PHE A 144 -20.80 -18.19 -6.72
N GLY A 145 -20.19 -17.95 -5.56
CA GLY A 145 -19.29 -18.92 -4.90
C GLY A 145 -17.88 -18.98 -5.48
N VAL A 146 -17.53 -18.06 -6.40
CA VAL A 146 -16.16 -17.83 -6.85
C VAL A 146 -15.62 -16.58 -6.16
N THR A 147 -14.57 -16.75 -5.37
CA THR A 147 -13.82 -15.63 -4.78
C THR A 147 -12.88 -15.06 -5.83
N ILE A 148 -13.05 -13.76 -6.11
CA ILE A 148 -12.26 -13.02 -7.09
C ILE A 148 -11.25 -12.19 -6.32
N PRO A 149 -9.95 -12.54 -6.38
CA PRO A 149 -8.93 -11.80 -5.66
C PRO A 149 -8.69 -10.46 -6.34
N PHE A 150 -8.67 -9.41 -5.53
CA PHE A 150 -8.15 -8.13 -5.98
C PHE A 150 -6.65 -8.08 -5.69
N SER A 151 -5.86 -7.77 -6.71
CA SER A 151 -4.39 -7.66 -6.55
C SER A 151 -3.93 -6.23 -6.30
N LYS A 152 -4.77 -5.26 -6.68
CA LYS A 152 -4.48 -3.84 -6.64
C LYS A 152 -5.74 -3.06 -6.36
N VAL A 153 -5.56 -1.86 -5.80
CA VAL A 153 -6.62 -0.87 -5.63
C VAL A 153 -6.25 0.47 -6.24
N PHE A 154 -7.23 1.24 -6.66
CA PHE A 154 -7.07 2.64 -7.07
C PHE A 154 -8.30 3.45 -6.66
N ALA A 155 -8.15 4.78 -6.54
CA ALA A 155 -9.24 5.69 -6.32
C ALA A 155 -9.76 6.23 -7.65
N ARG A 156 -11.08 6.36 -7.78
CA ARG A 156 -11.74 7.10 -8.85
C ARG A 156 -12.52 8.25 -8.26
N ILE A 157 -12.32 9.43 -8.82
CA ILE A 157 -12.99 10.67 -8.44
C ILE A 157 -13.87 11.10 -9.61
N GLU A 158 -15.17 11.15 -9.38
CA GLU A 158 -16.16 11.64 -10.33
C GLU A 158 -16.55 13.07 -9.95
N LEU A 159 -16.30 14.02 -10.86
CA LEU A 159 -16.76 15.39 -10.74
C LEU A 159 -18.19 15.50 -11.29
N LEU A 160 -19.14 15.76 -10.38
CA LEU A 160 -20.56 15.90 -10.65
C LEU A 160 -20.84 17.37 -10.97
N GLN A 161 -21.26 17.65 -12.21
CA GLN A 161 -21.61 19.00 -12.66
C GLN A 161 -23.04 19.01 -13.17
N THR A 162 -23.85 19.92 -12.66
CA THR A 162 -25.26 20.02 -13.06
C THR A 162 -25.36 20.36 -14.54
N GLY A 163 -26.04 19.52 -15.32
CA GLY A 163 -26.24 19.73 -16.75
C GLY A 163 -24.99 19.49 -17.63
N GLN A 164 -23.92 18.91 -17.07
CA GLN A 164 -22.74 18.49 -17.84
C GLN A 164 -22.45 17.00 -17.65
N SER A 165 -21.68 16.42 -18.56
CA SER A 165 -21.19 15.05 -18.42
C SER A 165 -20.25 14.93 -17.22
N THR A 166 -20.40 13.84 -16.46
CA THR A 166 -19.47 13.49 -15.38
C THR A 166 -18.06 13.30 -15.93
N VAL A 167 -17.08 13.92 -15.28
CA VAL A 167 -15.65 13.72 -15.57
C VAL A 167 -15.07 12.82 -14.49
N ALA A 168 -14.34 11.77 -14.88
CA ALA A 168 -13.71 10.84 -13.96
C ALA A 168 -12.18 10.99 -13.99
N PHE A 169 -11.56 10.92 -12.83
CA PHE A 169 -10.11 10.94 -12.63
C PHE A 169 -9.69 9.75 -11.78
N ASP A 170 -8.70 8.99 -12.24
CA ASP A 170 -8.21 7.81 -11.53
C ASP A 170 -6.84 8.12 -10.90
N SER A 171 -6.60 7.58 -9.70
CA SER A 171 -5.27 7.55 -9.10
C SER A 171 -4.40 6.46 -9.72
N ASP A 172 -3.11 6.48 -9.42
CA ASP A 172 -2.27 5.31 -9.62
C ASP A 172 -2.72 4.12 -8.75
N GLN A 173 -2.31 2.92 -9.17
CA GLN A 173 -2.66 1.67 -8.50
C GLN A 173 -1.70 1.36 -7.34
N PHE A 174 -2.27 0.92 -6.22
CA PHE A 174 -1.57 0.34 -5.08
C PHE A 174 -1.66 -1.18 -5.10
N LEU A 175 -0.60 -1.87 -4.67
CA LEU A 175 -0.67 -3.30 -4.40
C LEU A 175 -1.49 -3.53 -3.11
N GLN A 176 -2.42 -4.47 -3.18
CA GLN A 176 -3.32 -4.79 -2.07
C GLN A 176 -2.76 -5.98 -1.30
N ASN A 177 -2.20 -5.74 -0.11
CA ASN A 177 -1.65 -6.76 0.80
C ASN A 177 -1.65 -6.27 2.26
N PHE A 178 -2.78 -5.72 2.76
CA PHE A 178 -2.85 -4.96 4.02
C PHE A 178 -2.93 -5.81 5.29
#